data_AF-A0A816C8F7-F1
#
_entry.id   AF-A0A816C8F7-F1
#
_cell.length_a   1.000
_cell.length_b   1.000
_cell.length_c   1.000
_cell.angle_alpha   90.00
_cell.angle_beta   90.00
_cell.angle_gamma   90.00
#
_symmetry.space_group_name_H-M   'P 1'
#
loop_
_entity.id
_entity.type
_entity.pdbx_description
1 polymer ?
#
loop_
_entity_poly.entity_id
_entity_poly.type
_entity_poly.pdbx_seq_one_letter_code
_entity_poly.pdbx_strand_id
1 'polypeptide(L)' 'MIAHVCNLTPGDFIYSMGDAHVYLNHVGPLNEQIEREPRPFPTLQIINKRNSIEEFTIDDFKLENYSPYGPIKMQMAV' A
#
# COMPACT_ATOMS: atom_id res chain seq x y z
N MET A 1 1.52 -0.45 12.73
CA MET A 1 2.56 0.10 13.62
C MET A 1 1.97 0.78 14.85
N ILE A 2 1.25 1.91 14.74
CA ILE A 2 0.67 2.61 15.91
C ILE A 2 -0.21 1.70 16.76
N ALA A 3 -1.18 1.00 16.14
CA ALA A 3 -2.04 0.08 16.87
C ALA A 3 -1.22 -0.98 17.64
N HIS A 4 -0.16 -1.52 17.03
CA HIS A 4 0.71 -2.52 17.65
C HIS A 4 1.41 -2.01 18.92
N VAL A 5 2.09 -0.85 18.85
CA VAL A 5 2.83 -0.30 20.00
C VAL A 5 1.90 0.22 21.10
N CYS A 6 0.67 0.60 20.74
CA CYS A 6 -0.37 1.01 21.68
C CYS A 6 -1.20 -0.17 22.22
N ASN A 7 -0.90 -1.42 21.86
CA ASN A 7 -1.67 -2.61 22.22
C ASN A 7 -3.15 -2.53 21.81
N LEU A 8 -3.39 -2.10 20.57
CA LEU A 8 -4.68 -1.97 19.91
C LEU A 8 -4.72 -2.83 18.65
N THR A 9 -5.93 -3.04 18.12
CA THR A 9 -6.17 -3.66 16.82
C THR A 9 -6.35 -2.60 15.74
N PRO A 10 -5.82 -2.79 14.52
CA PRO A 10 -6.10 -1.88 13.40
C PRO A 10 -7.60 -1.89 13.08
N GLY A 11 -8.17 -0.70 12.90
CA GLY A 11 -9.53 -0.50 12.41
C GLY A 11 -9.54 -0.05 10.95
N ASP A 12 -10.44 0.86 10.61
CA ASP A 12 -10.56 1.38 9.25
C ASP A 12 -9.51 2.44 8.94
N PHE A 13 -8.94 2.37 7.73
CA PHE A 13 -8.14 3.45 7.17
C PHE A 13 -9.03 4.34 6.31
N ILE A 14 -9.25 5.58 6.75
CA ILE A 14 -10.08 6.56 6.04
C ILE A 14 -9.17 7.54 5.30
N TYR A 15 -9.32 7.61 3.97
CA TYR A 15 -8.56 8.51 3.11
C TYR A 15 -9.47 9.57 2.49
N SER A 16 -9.06 10.84 2.60
CA SER A 16 -9.77 11.99 2.03
C SER A 16 -8.81 12.78 1.14
N MET A 17 -9.25 13.13 -0.07
CA MET A 17 -8.48 13.90 -1.05
C MET A 17 -9.16 15.23 -1.36
N GLY A 18 -8.34 16.27 -1.54
CA GLY A 18 -8.79 17.56 -2.06
C GLY A 18 -8.69 17.60 -3.58
N ASP A 19 -7.55 18.06 -4.11
CA ASP A 19 -7.24 17.99 -5.53
C ASP A 19 -6.73 16.60 -5.91
N ALA A 20 -7.58 15.82 -6.57
CA ALA A 20 -7.25 14.52 -7.14
C ALA A 20 -7.21 14.65 -8.67
N HIS A 21 -6.05 14.42 -9.27
CA HIS A 21 -5.82 14.59 -10.71
C HIS A 21 -4.95 13.48 -11.30
N VAL A 22 -4.98 13.39 -12.63
CA VAL A 22 -4.18 12.46 -13.42
C VAL A 22 -3.27 13.27 -14.34
N TYR A 23 -1.96 13.00 -14.30
CA TYR A 23 -1.02 13.60 -15.24
C TYR A 23 -1.24 13.06 -16.65
N LEU A 24 -1.07 13.92 -17.66
CA LEU A 24 -1.31 13.55 -19.06
C LEU A 24 -0.45 12.37 -19.52
N ASN A 25 0.80 12.27 -19.05
CA ASN A 25 1.70 11.16 -19.36
C ASN A 25 1.34 9.86 -18.62
N HIS A 26 0.35 9.86 -17.73
CA HIS A 26 -0.15 8.66 -17.03
C HIS A 26 -1.48 8.14 -17.60
N VAL A 27 -2.16 8.86 -18.48
CA VAL A 27 -3.48 8.45 -19.02
C VAL A 27 -3.41 7.09 -19.71
N GLY A 28 -2.44 6.87 -20.62
CA GLY A 28 -2.26 5.60 -21.31
C GLY A 28 -1.97 4.41 -20.35
N PRO A 29 -0.95 4.52 -19.48
CA PRO A 29 -0.68 3.53 -18.44
C PRO A 29 -1.87 3.21 -17.52
N LEU A 30 -2.64 4.22 -17.11
CA LEU A 30 -3.81 4.02 -16.25
C LEU A 30 -4.96 3.35 -16.99
N ASN A 31 -5.14 3.63 -18.28
CA ASN A 31 -6.12 2.90 -19.11
C ASN A 31 -5.79 1.40 -19.18
N GLU A 32 -4.52 1.02 -19.30
CA GLU A 32 -4.12 -0.39 -19.18
C GLU A 32 -4.42 -0.96 -17.78
N GLN A 33 -4.22 -0.16 -16.73
CA GLN A 33 -4.44 -0.61 -15.35
C GLN A 33 -5.92 -0.88 -15.05
N ILE A 34 -6.83 -0.03 -15.49
CA ILE A 34 -8.28 -0.16 -15.21
C ILE A 34 -8.94 -1.33 -15.94
N GLU A 35 -8.30 -1.87 -16.98
CA GLU A 35 -8.75 -3.09 -17.67
C GLU A 35 -8.45 -4.38 -16.88
N ARG A 36 -7.64 -4.30 -15.82
CA ARG A 36 -7.25 -5.47 -15.01
C ARG A 36 -8.28 -5.76 -13.94
N GLU A 37 -8.79 -6.99 -13.92
CA GLU A 37 -9.68 -7.45 -12.85
C GLU A 37 -8.98 -7.45 -11.48
N PRO A 38 -9.54 -6.80 -10.45
CA PRO A 38 -8.96 -6.83 -9.11
C PRO A 38 -8.84 -8.26 -8.56
N ARG A 39 -7.70 -8.55 -7.95
CA ARG A 39 -7.45 -9.81 -7.23
C ARG A 39 -7.66 -9.60 -5.73
N PRO A 40 -7.85 -10.67 -4.93
CA PRO A 40 -7.93 -10.56 -3.48
C PRO A 40 -6.76 -9.76 -2.91
N PHE A 41 -7.04 -8.90 -1.93
CA PHE A 41 -6.00 -8.12 -1.27
C PHE A 41 -5.03 -9.03 -0.51
N PRO A 42 -3.74 -8.64 -0.43
CA PRO A 42 -2.79 -9.32 0.43
C PRO A 42 -3.09 -9.05 1.91
N THR A 43 -2.36 -9.75 2.78
CA THR A 43 -2.30 -9.42 4.22
C THR A 43 -0.89 -8.97 4.57
N LEU A 44 -0.77 -7.87 5.31
CA LEU A 44 0.50 -7.43 5.89
C LEU A 44 0.51 -7.76 7.37
N GLN A 45 1.47 -8.59 7.79
CA GLN A 45 1.66 -8.96 9.19
C GLN A 45 2.87 -8.24 9.78
N ILE A 46 2.76 -7.84 11.05
CA ILE A 46 3.90 -7.45 11.88
C ILE A 46 4.28 -8.70 12.69
N ILE A 47 5.42 -9.30 12.39
CA ILE A 47 5.80 -10.62 12.93
C ILE A 47 6.62 -10.54 14.21
N ASN A 48 7.24 -9.39 14.48
CA ASN A 48 8.03 -9.14 15.68
C ASN A 48 7.36 -8.10 16.57
N LYS A 49 7.47 -8.30 17.89
CA LYS A 49 6.98 -7.31 18.85
C LYS A 49 8.02 -6.22 19.08
N ARG A 50 7.66 -4.97 18.77
CA ARG A 50 8.42 -3.76 19.12
C ARG A 50 7.70 -2.97 20.21
N ASN A 51 8.45 -2.24 21.03
CA ASN A 51 7.92 -1.41 22.11
C ASN A 51 7.89 0.08 21.74
N SER A 52 8.69 0.49 20.76
CA SER A 52 8.68 1.84 20.20
C SER A 52 8.48 1.83 18.69
N ILE A 53 7.91 2.90 18.14
CA ILE A 53 7.61 3.01 16.71
C ILE A 53 8.88 3.12 15.84
N GLU A 54 9.98 3.60 16.42
CA GLU A 54 11.28 3.78 15.77
C GLU A 54 12.09 2.49 15.69
N GLU A 55 11.70 1.44 16.42
CA GLU A 55 12.43 0.16 16.46
C GLU A 55 12.11 -0.76 15.28
N PHE A 56 11.10 -0.42 14.48
CA PHE A 56 10.68 -1.25 13.35
C PHE A 56 11.72 -1.26 12.23
N THR A 57 12.07 -2.45 11.77
CA THR A 57 12.91 -2.68 10.58
C THR A 57 12.12 -3.41 9.50
N ILE A 58 12.69 -3.52 8.29
CA ILE A 58 12.03 -4.22 7.18
C ILE A 58 11.70 -5.69 7.51
N ASP A 59 12.55 -6.34 8.31
CA ASP A 59 12.40 -7.75 8.70
C ASP A 59 11.23 -7.99 9.67
N ASP A 60 10.63 -6.93 10.20
CA ASP A 60 9.45 -7.03 11.07
C ASP A 60 8.13 -7.18 10.29
N PHE A 61 8.18 -7.04 8.97
CA PHE A 61 6.99 -7.03 8.12
C PHE A 61 6.99 -8.23 7.17
N LYS A 62 5.88 -8.97 7.17
CA LYS A 62 5.65 -10.07 6.25
C LYS A 62 4.43 -9.78 5.39
N LEU A 63 4.64 -9.71 4.07
CA LEU A 63 3.57 -9.59 3.10
C LEU A 63 3.17 -10.98 2.61
N GLU A 64 1.90 -11.33 2.80
CA GLU A 64 1.37 -12.64 2.44
C GLU A 64 0.27 -12.53 1.38
N ASN A 65 0.19 -13.55 0.51
CA ASN A 65 -0.82 -13.66 -0.54
C ASN A 65 -0.85 -12.49 -1.53
N TYR A 66 0.28 -11.81 -1.72
CA TYR A 66 0.40 -10.74 -2.71
C TYR A 66 0.61 -11.31 -4.11
N SER A 67 -0.43 -11.24 -4.94
CA SER A 67 -0.42 -11.73 -6.32
C SER A 67 -0.77 -10.61 -7.31
N PRO A 68 0.11 -9.61 -7.51
CA PRO A 68 -0.16 -8.50 -8.40
C PRO A 68 -0.08 -8.91 -9.89
N TYR A 69 -0.58 -8.04 -10.76
CA TYR A 69 -0.21 -8.07 -12.17
C TYR A 69 1.23 -7.54 -12.37
N GLY A 70 1.75 -7.67 -13.59
CA GLY A 70 3.05 -7.09 -13.95
C GLY A 70 3.09 -5.56 -13.73
N PRO A 71 4.24 -4.99 -13.35
CA PRO A 71 4.34 -3.56 -13.07
C PRO A 71 4.08 -2.72 -14.33
N ILE A 72 3.33 -1.62 -14.17
CA ILE A 72 3.15 -0.59 -15.20
C ILE A 72 4.06 0.59 -14.84
N LYS A 73 4.96 0.98 -15.75
CA LYS A 73 5.89 2.09 -15.52
C LYS A 73 5.21 3.43 -15.81
N MET A 74 5.23 4.35 -14.84
CA MET A 74 4.76 5.73 -14.98
C MET A 74 5.88 6.69 -14.56
N GLN A 75 6.19 7.67 -15.41
CA GLN A 75 7.28 8.63 -15.16
C GLN A 75 6.79 9.78 -14.27
N MET A 76 7.58 10.16 -13.26
CA MET A 76 7.27 11.34 -12.44
C MET A 76 7.23 12.59 -13.32
N ALA A 77 6.18 13.41 -13.18
CA ALA A 77 6.17 14.74 -13.77
C ALA A 77 7.06 15.66 -12.93
N VAL A 78 7.92 16.44 -13.60
CA VAL A 78 8.79 17.46 -12.97
C VAL A 78 8.09 18.80 -13.01
#